data_AF-A0AAD6GHA0-F1
#
_entry.id   AF-A0AAD6GHA0-F1
#
_cell.length_a   1.000
_cell.length_b   1.000
_cell.length_c   1.000
_cell.angle_alpha   90.00
_cell.angle_beta   90.00
_cell.angle_gamma   90.00
#
_symmetry.space_group_name_H-M   'P 1'
#
loop_
_entity.id
_entity.type
_entity.pdbx_description
1 polymer ?
#
loop_
_entity_poly.entity_id
_entity_poly.type
_entity_poly.pdbx_seq_one_letter_code
_entity_poly.pdbx_strand_id
1 'polypeptide(L)'
;MAGTAKEYVDICRLVWQIIHHQCDNFLGIVQAGQKTTESTETYHTFFCRTCGSGIYGETDLMLEKLSIKAGSLDDPDLGGEIDYEVYTKRRIAYPKPLEGVKLLEGMLKP
;
A
#
# COMPACT_ATOMS: atom_id res chain seq x y z
N MET A 1 -9.51 -17.08 5.00
CA MET A 1 -9.83 -18.08 3.94
C MET A 1 -8.86 -17.85 2.79
N ALA A 2 -8.21 -18.89 2.24
CA ALA A 2 -7.14 -18.71 1.25
C ALA A 2 -7.72 -18.32 -0.12
N GLY A 3 -7.52 -17.07 -0.54
CA GLY A 3 -7.89 -16.59 -1.87
C GLY A 3 -7.13 -17.36 -2.95
N THR A 4 -7.84 -17.74 -4.01
CA THR A 4 -7.26 -18.54 -5.10
C THR A 4 -6.32 -17.67 -5.94
N ALA A 5 -5.30 -18.27 -6.57
CA ALA A 5 -4.34 -17.57 -7.44
C ALA A 5 -5.02 -16.70 -8.53
N LYS A 6 -6.28 -17.00 -8.88
CA LYS A 6 -7.11 -16.22 -9.79
C LYS A 6 -7.54 -14.86 -9.21
N GLU A 7 -7.92 -14.79 -7.93
CA GLU A 7 -8.29 -13.52 -7.27
C GLU A 7 -7.09 -12.58 -7.17
N TYR A 8 -5.90 -13.12 -6.94
CA TYR A 8 -4.66 -12.36 -6.94
C TYR A 8 -4.33 -11.80 -8.33
N VAL A 9 -4.48 -12.61 -9.38
CA VAL A 9 -4.31 -12.16 -10.78
C VAL A 9 -5.37 -11.12 -11.16
N ASP A 10 -6.60 -11.23 -10.66
CA ASP A 10 -7.69 -10.29 -10.93
C ASP A 10 -7.46 -8.95 -10.20
N ILE A 11 -7.00 -8.97 -8.95
CA ILE A 11 -6.55 -7.76 -8.22
C ILE A 11 -5.35 -7.13 -8.92
N CYS A 12 -4.37 -7.93 -9.33
CA CYS A 12 -3.22 -7.46 -10.09
C CYS A 12 -3.62 -6.83 -11.44
N ARG A 13 -4.66 -7.36 -12.11
CA ARG A 13 -5.23 -6.78 -13.34
C ARG A 13 -6.01 -5.50 -13.08
N LEU A 14 -6.69 -5.40 -11.95
CA LEU A 14 -7.41 -4.19 -11.54
C LEU A 14 -6.42 -3.08 -11.18
N VAL A 15 -5.37 -3.40 -10.41
CA VAL A 15 -4.26 -2.50 -10.09
C VAL A 15 -3.47 -2.14 -11.35
N TRP A 16 -3.30 -3.08 -12.29
CA TRP A 16 -2.73 -2.82 -13.62
C TRP A 16 -3.54 -1.81 -14.42
N GLN A 17 -4.87 -2.00 -14.51
CA GLN A 17 -5.79 -1.10 -15.22
C GLN A 17 -5.73 0.34 -14.71
N ILE A 18 -5.35 0.51 -13.44
CA ILE A 18 -5.35 1.80 -12.75
C ILE A 18 -3.96 2.49 -12.73
N ILE A 19 -2.87 1.78 -13.06
CA ILE A 19 -1.48 2.31 -13.15
C ILE A 19 -1.06 2.50 -14.64
N HIS A 20 -2.01 2.81 -15.53
CA HIS A 20 -1.88 2.54 -16.97
C HIS A 20 -0.94 3.46 -17.77
N HIS A 21 -0.12 4.28 -17.12
CA HIS A 21 0.87 5.11 -17.81
C HIS A 21 2.33 4.92 -17.37
N GLN A 22 2.66 3.97 -16.49
CA GLN A 22 4.07 3.81 -16.04
C GLN A 22 4.72 2.44 -16.24
N CYS A 23 4.00 1.36 -16.55
CA CYS A 23 4.57 0.00 -16.52
C CYS A 23 3.98 -0.94 -17.59
N ASP A 24 4.57 -1.00 -18.79
CA ASP A 24 4.06 -1.81 -19.91
C ASP A 24 4.22 -3.35 -19.80
N ASN A 25 4.72 -3.96 -18.71
CA ASN A 25 4.74 -5.44 -18.60
C ASN A 25 4.69 -6.05 -17.17
N PHE A 26 3.51 -6.28 -16.58
CA PHE A 26 3.36 -6.74 -15.18
C PHE A 26 4.00 -8.10 -14.92
N LEU A 27 3.85 -9.01 -15.89
CA LEU A 27 4.06 -10.45 -15.69
C LEU A 27 5.54 -10.86 -15.56
N GLY A 28 6.48 -9.91 -15.61
CA GLY A 28 7.92 -10.17 -15.45
C GLY A 28 8.72 -9.09 -14.71
N ILE A 29 8.07 -8.05 -14.16
CA ILE A 29 8.76 -6.88 -13.58
C ILE A 29 8.49 -6.65 -12.09
N VAL A 30 7.61 -7.42 -11.44
CA VAL A 30 7.34 -7.22 -10.01
C VAL A 30 8.48 -7.77 -9.17
N GLN A 31 9.07 -6.92 -8.35
CA GLN A 31 10.08 -7.29 -7.37
C GLN A 31 9.50 -7.14 -5.97
N ALA A 32 9.85 -8.08 -5.09
CA ALA A 32 9.42 -8.09 -3.70
C ALA A 32 10.58 -7.66 -2.79
N GLY A 33 10.23 -6.90 -1.75
CA GLY A 33 11.12 -6.55 -0.64
C GLY A 33 10.37 -6.64 0.68
N GLN A 34 11.11 -6.67 1.78
CA GLN A 34 10.56 -6.70 3.13
C GLN A 34 11.25 -5.65 3.98
N LYS A 35 10.49 -5.04 4.89
CA LYS A 35 11.03 -4.15 5.92
C LYS A 35 10.35 -4.43 7.25
N THR A 36 11.12 -4.33 8.33
CA THR A 36 10.57 -4.30 9.68
C THR A 36 10.08 -2.89 9.97
N THR A 37 8.84 -2.77 10.43
CA THR A 37 8.23 -1.49 10.80
C THR A 37 8.66 -1.06 12.21
N GLU A 38 8.42 0.20 12.57
CA GLU A 38 8.73 0.71 13.92
C GLU A 38 7.97 -0.04 15.04
N SER A 39 6.83 -0.65 14.70
CA SER A 39 6.04 -1.48 15.60
C SER A 39 6.53 -2.94 15.66
N THR A 40 7.66 -3.26 15.00
CA THR A 40 8.35 -4.57 14.91
C THR A 40 7.73 -5.60 13.97
N GLU A 41 6.66 -5.25 13.27
CA GLU A 41 6.01 -6.16 12.32
C GLU A 41 6.59 -6.05 10.91
N THR A 42 6.53 -7.14 10.16
CA THR A 42 6.99 -7.19 8.78
C THR A 42 5.97 -6.53 7.85
N TYR A 43 6.48 -5.67 6.97
CA TYR A 43 5.74 -5.14 5.83
C TYR A 43 6.41 -5.58 4.54
N HIS A 44 5.64 -6.26 3.70
CA HIS A 44 6.03 -6.73 2.39
C HIS A 44 5.68 -5.66 1.36
N THR A 45 6.64 -5.29 0.52
CA THR A 45 6.43 -4.30 -0.55
C THR A 45 6.66 -4.93 -1.90
N PHE A 46 5.77 -4.66 -2.84
CA PHE A 46 5.84 -5.13 -4.21
C PHE A 46 5.92 -3.91 -5.13
N PHE A 47 6.95 -3.87 -5.98
CA PHE A 47 7.26 -2.70 -6.79
C PHE A 47 7.74 -3.09 -8.18
N CYS A 48 7.62 -2.16 -9.12
CA CYS A 48 8.14 -2.33 -10.47
C CYS A 48 9.67 -2.29 -10.46
N ARG A 49 10.32 -3.34 -10.97
CA ARG A 49 11.77 -3.41 -11.16
C ARG A 49 12.30 -2.30 -12.08
N THR A 50 11.53 -1.89 -13.07
CA THR A 50 11.96 -0.95 -14.11
C THR A 50 12.00 0.50 -13.61
N CYS A 51 10.94 0.96 -12.94
CA CYS A 51 10.83 2.36 -12.51
C CYS A 51 10.83 2.56 -10.99
N GLY A 52 10.71 1.49 -10.20
CA GLY A 52 10.68 1.55 -8.74
C GLY A 52 9.32 1.93 -8.14
N SER A 53 8.29 2.20 -8.96
CA SER A 53 6.95 2.52 -8.46
C SER A 53 6.38 1.38 -7.64
N GLY A 54 5.86 1.70 -6.45
CA GLY A 54 5.23 0.73 -5.56
C GLY A 54 3.83 0.37 -6.07
N ILE A 55 3.55 -0.92 -6.17
CA ILE A 55 2.31 -1.47 -6.73
C ILE A 55 1.32 -1.72 -5.60
N TYR A 56 1.74 -2.51 -4.60
CA TYR A 56 1.00 -2.76 -3.37
C TYR A 56 1.94 -3.22 -2.26
N GLY A 57 1.41 -3.31 -1.04
CA GLY A 57 2.08 -3.92 0.08
C GLY A 57 1.13 -4.72 0.96
N GLU A 58 1.72 -5.60 1.74
CA GLU A 58 1.03 -6.50 2.66
C GLU A 58 1.68 -6.41 4.04
N THR A 59 0.88 -6.63 5.08
CA THR A 59 1.37 -6.70 6.45
C THR A 59 0.94 -8.01 7.08
N ASP A 60 1.86 -8.62 7.84
CA ASP A 60 1.58 -9.83 8.61
C ASP A 60 0.50 -9.60 9.68
N LEU A 61 0.22 -8.34 10.05
CA LEU A 61 -0.84 -7.97 10.98
C LEU A 61 -2.24 -8.09 10.38
N MET A 62 -2.39 -7.95 9.05
CA MET A 62 -3.67 -7.85 8.36
C MET A 62 -3.62 -8.63 7.04
N LEU A 63 -3.45 -9.95 7.12
CA LEU A 63 -3.27 -10.85 5.96
C LEU A 63 -4.42 -10.80 4.93
N GLU A 64 -5.60 -10.31 5.31
CA GLU A 64 -6.76 -10.17 4.43
C GLU A 64 -6.86 -8.76 3.80
N LYS A 65 -5.89 -7.87 4.04
CA LYS A 65 -5.88 -6.51 3.51
C LYS A 65 -4.63 -6.24 2.67
N LEU A 66 -4.85 -5.54 1.55
CA LEU A 66 -3.80 -5.00 0.69
C LEU A 66 -3.69 -3.50 0.89
N SER A 67 -2.46 -3.01 0.93
CA SER A 67 -2.14 -1.59 0.98
C SER A 67 -1.79 -1.12 -0.42
N ILE A 68 -2.55 -0.15 -0.95
CA ILE A 68 -2.31 0.47 -2.25
C ILE A 68 -2.08 1.96 -2.04
N LYS A 69 -1.13 2.55 -2.76
CA LYS A 69 -0.91 3.99 -2.73
C LYS A 69 -1.98 4.65 -3.60
N ALA A 70 -2.84 5.47 -3.01
CA ALA A 70 -3.90 6.12 -3.78
C ALA A 70 -3.34 7.00 -4.93
N GLY A 71 -2.21 7.68 -4.71
CA GLY A 71 -1.57 8.52 -5.74
C GLY A 71 -0.98 7.76 -6.94
N SER A 72 -0.97 6.42 -6.93
CA SER A 72 -0.65 5.62 -8.12
C SER A 72 -1.89 5.23 -8.92
N LEU A 73 -3.07 5.75 -8.57
CA LEU A 73 -4.31 5.47 -9.25
C LEU A 73 -4.75 6.65 -10.12
N ASP A 74 -5.22 6.38 -11.34
CA ASP A 74 -5.61 7.43 -12.31
C ASP A 74 -6.82 8.26 -11.82
N ASP A 75 -7.84 7.63 -11.24
CA ASP A 75 -9.03 8.29 -10.67
C ASP A 75 -9.55 7.54 -9.43
N PRO A 76 -8.87 7.67 -8.26
CA PRO A 76 -9.28 6.96 -7.07
C PRO A 76 -10.47 7.64 -6.37
N ASP A 77 -11.63 6.99 -6.39
CA ASP A 77 -12.73 7.36 -5.51
C ASP A 77 -12.43 6.89 -4.07
N LEU A 78 -11.77 7.75 -3.30
CA LEU A 78 -11.39 7.49 -1.91
C LEU A 78 -12.47 7.88 -0.91
N GLY A 79 -13.64 8.36 -1.36
CA GLY A 79 -14.69 8.86 -0.47
C GLY A 79 -14.30 10.10 0.37
N GLY A 80 -13.08 10.63 0.22
CA GLY A 80 -12.59 11.85 0.86
C GLY A 80 -12.24 11.75 2.34
N GLU A 81 -12.50 10.63 3.01
CA GLU A 81 -12.25 10.46 4.44
C GLU A 81 -10.95 9.70 4.71
N ILE A 82 -10.10 10.28 5.55
CA ILE A 82 -8.90 9.63 6.07
C ILE A 82 -9.18 9.21 7.51
N ASP A 83 -9.19 7.91 7.76
CA ASP A 83 -9.47 7.39 9.09
C ASP A 83 -8.30 7.58 10.07
N TYR A 84 -7.06 7.36 9.57
CA TYR A 84 -5.86 7.29 10.40
C TYR A 84 -4.63 7.93 9.74
N GLU A 85 -3.83 8.64 10.54
CA GLU A 85 -2.44 8.93 10.25
C GLU A 85 -1.55 7.99 11.08
N VAL A 86 -0.75 7.14 10.42
CA VAL A 86 0.15 6.16 11.06
C VAL A 86 1.60 6.68 11.17
N TYR A 87 2.41 6.05 12.03
CA TYR A 87 3.81 6.41 12.29
C TYR A 87 4.03 7.83 12.81
N THR A 88 3.12 8.33 13.64
CA THR A 88 3.15 9.73 14.12
C THR A 88 4.23 10.00 15.18
N LYS A 89 4.84 8.96 15.76
CA LYS A 89 5.83 9.07 16.84
C LYS A 89 7.03 9.93 16.49
N ARG A 90 7.53 9.81 15.27
CA ARG A 90 8.66 10.58 14.73
C ARG A 90 8.23 11.49 13.59
N ARG A 91 7.00 12.02 13.66
CA ARG A 91 6.47 12.97 12.67
C ARG A 91 7.43 14.16 12.55
N ILE A 92 7.96 14.35 11.35
CA ILE A 92 8.71 15.57 11.01
C ILE A 92 7.70 16.72 11.00
N ALA A 93 8.10 17.93 11.43
CA ALA A 93 7.22 19.10 11.59
C ALA A 93 6.37 19.48 10.36
N TYR A 94 6.66 18.88 9.20
CA TYR A 94 5.87 18.94 7.98
C TYR A 94 5.61 17.51 7.48
N PRO A 95 4.34 17.11 7.22
CA PRO A 95 3.10 17.88 7.31
C PRO A 95 2.50 17.95 8.74
N LYS A 96 1.74 19.02 9.02
CA LYS A 96 0.93 19.12 10.26
C LYS A 96 -0.09 17.98 10.34
N PRO A 97 -0.46 17.51 11.55
CA PRO A 97 -1.54 16.55 11.71
C PRO A 97 -2.82 17.02 11.02
N LEU A 98 -3.53 16.09 10.41
CA LEU A 98 -4.82 16.35 9.80
C LEU A 98 -5.87 16.53 10.91
N GLU A 99 -6.71 17.55 10.75
CA GLU A 99 -7.78 17.81 11.72
C GLU A 99 -8.83 16.70 11.67
N GLY A 100 -9.25 16.21 12.84
CA GLY A 100 -10.27 15.16 12.95
C GLY A 100 -9.79 13.73 12.66
N VAL A 101 -8.54 13.54 12.24
CA VAL A 101 -8.00 12.20 11.90
C VAL A 101 -7.32 11.56 13.11
N LYS A 102 -7.51 10.24 13.30
CA LYS A 102 -6.90 9.51 14.41
C LYS A 102 -5.40 9.34 14.18
N LEU A 103 -4.60 9.66 15.19
CA LEU A 103 -3.13 9.56 15.13
C LEU A 103 -2.66 8.25 15.76
N LEU A 104 -1.83 7.50 15.04
CA LEU A 104 -1.24 6.25 15.50
C LEU A 104 0.29 6.32 15.45
N GLU A 105 0.95 6.00 16.56
CA GLU A 105 2.41 6.01 16.64
C GLU A 105 3.10 4.92 15.81
N GLY A 106 2.37 3.85 15.46
CA GLY A 106 2.88 2.69 14.72
C GLY A 106 1.94 2.26 13.61
N MET A 107 2.08 1.01 13.16
CA MET A 107 1.23 0.44 12.12
C MET A 107 -0.21 0.25 12.60
N LEU A 108 -1.17 0.29 11.66
CA LEU A 108 -2.56 -0.07 11.92
C LEU A 108 -2.64 -1.54 12.38
N LYS A 109 -3.50 -1.79 13.37
CA LYS A 109 -3.76 -3.12 13.92
C LYS A 109 -5.22 -3.53 13.66
N PRO A 110 -5.52 -4.84 13.60
CA PRO A 110 -6.89 -5.35 13.46
C PRO A 110 -7.87 -4.83 14.51
#